data_AF-A0A1I5VF97-F1
#
_entry.id   AF-A0A1I5VF97-F1
#
_cell.length_a   1.000
_cell.length_b   1.000
_cell.length_c   1.000
_cell.angle_alpha   90.00
_cell.angle_beta   90.00
_cell.angle_gamma   90.00
#
_symmetry.space_group_name_H-M   'P 1'
#
loop_
_entity.id
_entity.type
_entity.pdbx_description
1 polymer ?
#
loop_
_entity_poly.entity_id
_entity_poly.type
_entity_poly.pdbx_seq_one_letter_code
_entity_poly.pdbx_strand_id
1 'polypeptide(L)'
;MIGLLTGAWFAACMTVLSATVSLPQAPFWGATLIGIGAGAAFGALAGPAFARAERGMWRAAGEELNWQQFRGAARASRSGRGPDDPRLREAAIRLGVYRLAQHRRQRKSALISCWSAAGFSVLAAVLGNGLAVLSAVWFTGLAIMFLHERTRLGKALLRLRAAPNE
;
A
#
# COMPACT_ATOMS: atom_id res chain seq x y z
N MET A 1 -12.19 -10.06 4.72
CA MET A 1 -11.14 -11.10 4.71
C MET A 1 -9.72 -10.53 4.58
N ILE A 2 -9.45 -9.63 3.63
CA ILE A 2 -8.10 -9.07 3.41
C ILE A 2 -7.53 -8.38 4.67
N GLY A 3 -8.32 -7.57 5.38
CA GLY A 3 -7.86 -6.88 6.61
C GLY A 3 -7.45 -7.79 7.77
N LEU A 4 -8.06 -8.98 7.87
CA LEU A 4 -7.70 -9.99 8.88
C LEU A 4 -6.37 -10.68 8.52
N LEU A 5 -6.17 -10.97 7.23
CA LEU A 5 -4.90 -11.55 6.74
C LEU A 5 -3.73 -10.58 6.86
N THR A 6 -3.93 -9.30 6.52
CA THR A 6 -2.88 -8.28 6.72
C THR A 6 -2.63 -7.98 8.19
N GLY A 7 -3.67 -7.98 9.03
CA GLY A 7 -3.53 -7.84 10.48
C GLY A 7 -2.78 -9.01 11.12
N ALA A 8 -3.09 -10.25 10.71
CA ALA A 8 -2.41 -11.46 11.20
C ALA A 8 -0.95 -11.52 10.75
N TRP A 9 -0.66 -11.16 9.49
CA TRP A 9 0.71 -11.06 8.99
C TRP A 9 1.50 -9.98 9.76
N PHE A 10 0.89 -8.82 9.99
CA PHE A 10 1.50 -7.75 10.76
C PHE A 10 1.75 -8.16 12.23
N ALA A 11 0.80 -8.88 12.84
CA ALA A 11 0.96 -9.46 14.18
C ALA A 11 2.16 -10.42 14.23
N ALA A 12 2.28 -11.33 13.26
CA ALA A 12 3.39 -12.27 13.20
C ALA A 12 4.74 -11.55 13.06
N CYS A 13 4.84 -10.56 12.18
CA CYS A 13 6.05 -9.75 12.03
C CYS A 13 6.38 -8.96 13.32
N MET A 14 5.38 -8.36 13.98
CA MET A 14 5.58 -7.61 15.21
C MET A 14 5.95 -8.51 16.40
N THR A 15 5.38 -9.71 16.50
CA THR A 15 5.76 -10.69 17.53
C THR A 15 7.22 -11.09 17.37
N VAL A 16 7.64 -11.43 16.14
CA VAL A 16 9.03 -11.79 15.86
C VAL A 16 9.96 -10.62 16.16
N LEU A 17 9.59 -9.40 15.75
CA LEU A 17 10.38 -8.20 15.98
C LEU A 17 10.45 -7.83 17.48
N SER A 18 9.36 -7.92 18.22
CA SER A 18 9.35 -7.66 19.67
C SER A 18 10.14 -8.72 20.45
N ALA A 19 10.04 -10.00 20.06
CA ALA A 19 10.75 -11.10 20.72
C ALA A 19 12.25 -11.10 20.44
N THR A 20 12.67 -10.70 19.25
CA THR A 20 14.09 -10.73 18.85
C THR A 20 14.81 -9.41 19.09
N VAL A 21 14.09 -8.29 19.10
CA VAL A 21 14.71 -6.95 19.02
C VAL A 21 14.34 -6.04 20.18
N SER A 22 13.05 -5.88 20.48
CA SER A 22 12.60 -4.86 21.44
C SER A 22 12.74 -5.31 22.90
N LEU A 23 12.50 -6.58 23.16
CA LEU A 23 12.51 -7.16 24.49
C LEU A 23 13.14 -8.57 24.46
N PRO A 24 14.43 -8.70 24.14
CA PRO A 24 15.08 -10.01 23.98
C PRO A 24 15.10 -10.84 25.27
N GLN A 25 14.95 -10.19 26.44
CA GLN A 25 14.89 -10.86 27.74
C GLN A 25 13.46 -11.03 28.28
N ALA A 26 12.45 -10.49 27.58
CA ALA A 26 11.06 -10.69 27.98
C ALA A 26 10.57 -12.07 27.55
N PRO A 27 9.65 -12.67 28.31
CA PRO A 27 9.08 -13.95 27.94
C PRO A 27 8.31 -13.83 26.61
N PHE A 28 8.45 -14.84 25.76
CA PHE A 28 7.88 -14.88 24.40
C PHE A 28 6.37 -14.59 24.35
N TRP A 29 5.62 -14.94 25.40
CA TRP A 29 4.20 -14.63 25.50
C TRP A 29 3.93 -13.12 25.54
N GLY A 30 4.81 -12.32 26.16
CA GLY A 30 4.68 -10.85 26.21
C GLY A 30 4.86 -10.22 24.81
N ALA A 31 5.86 -10.69 24.06
CA ALA A 31 6.04 -10.29 22.66
C ALA A 31 4.86 -10.70 21.77
N THR A 32 4.27 -11.86 22.04
CA THR A 32 3.10 -12.36 21.31
C THR A 32 1.86 -11.52 21.57
N LEU A 33 1.60 -11.12 22.82
CA LEU A 33 0.48 -10.23 23.16
C LEU A 33 0.63 -8.85 22.53
N ILE A 34 1.85 -8.30 22.49
CA ILE A 34 2.14 -7.04 21.80
C ILE A 34 1.87 -7.17 20.30
N GLY A 35 2.34 -8.25 19.67
CA GLY A 35 2.09 -8.50 18.25
C GLY A 35 0.61 -8.69 17.92
N ILE A 36 -0.12 -9.47 18.71
CA ILE A 36 -1.58 -9.66 18.54
C ILE A 36 -2.32 -8.33 18.71
N GLY A 37 -2.00 -7.55 19.76
CA GLY A 37 -2.62 -6.25 20.00
C GLY A 37 -2.36 -5.27 18.84
N ALA A 38 -1.11 -5.17 18.39
CA ALA A 38 -0.72 -4.33 17.27
C ALA A 38 -1.38 -4.77 15.95
N GLY A 39 -1.45 -6.07 15.67
CA GLY A 39 -2.08 -6.61 14.47
C GLY A 39 -3.59 -6.46 14.46
N ALA A 40 -4.26 -6.61 15.61
CA ALA A 40 -5.69 -6.35 15.75
C ALA A 40 -6.02 -4.87 15.53
N ALA A 41 -5.26 -3.97 16.16
CA ALA A 41 -5.41 -2.52 15.97
C ALA A 41 -5.16 -2.12 14.51
N PHE A 42 -4.10 -2.64 13.90
CA PHE A 42 -3.78 -2.40 12.50
C PHE A 42 -4.88 -2.93 11.57
N GLY A 43 -5.34 -4.17 11.77
CA GLY A 43 -6.42 -4.77 10.98
C GLY A 43 -7.73 -4.00 11.08
N ALA A 44 -8.09 -3.54 12.28
CA ALA A 44 -9.30 -2.75 12.53
C ALA A 44 -9.24 -1.36 11.88
N LEU A 45 -8.07 -0.72 11.81
CA LEU A 45 -7.90 0.58 11.16
C LEU A 45 -7.75 0.45 9.64
N ALA A 46 -6.96 -0.52 9.19
CA ALA A 46 -6.64 -0.70 7.78
C ALA A 46 -7.79 -1.32 7.00
N GLY A 47 -8.58 -2.22 7.60
CA GLY A 47 -9.72 -2.88 6.96
C GLY A 47 -10.75 -1.91 6.38
N PRO A 48 -11.32 -0.98 7.17
CA PRO A 48 -12.25 0.03 6.68
C PRO A 48 -11.60 0.96 5.65
N ALA A 49 -10.32 1.29 5.80
CA ALA A 49 -9.59 2.12 4.85
C ALA A 49 -9.45 1.42 3.48
N PHE A 50 -9.09 0.14 3.47
CA PHE A 50 -9.01 -0.66 2.24
C PHE A 50 -10.38 -0.84 1.59
N ALA A 51 -11.42 -1.11 2.38
CA ALA A 51 -12.79 -1.22 1.86
C ALA A 51 -13.29 0.09 1.24
N ARG A 52 -12.98 1.24 1.86
CA ARG A 52 -13.29 2.57 1.29
C ARG A 52 -12.52 2.84 0.01
N ALA A 53 -11.23 2.49 -0.04
CA ALA A 53 -10.40 2.64 -1.22
C ALA A 53 -10.91 1.74 -2.38
N GLU A 54 -11.30 0.51 -2.08
CA GLU A 54 -11.88 -0.42 -3.05
C GLU A 54 -13.21 0.09 -3.60
N ARG A 55 -14.14 0.52 -2.73
CA ARG A 55 -15.40 1.14 -3.16
C ARG A 55 -15.18 2.39 -4.01
N GLY A 56 -14.19 3.21 -3.66
CA GLY A 56 -13.81 4.39 -4.43
C GLY A 56 -13.29 4.03 -5.82
N MET A 57 -12.46 2.99 -5.93
CA MET A 57 -11.97 2.47 -7.22
C MET A 57 -13.11 1.91 -8.07
N TRP A 58 -14.03 1.16 -7.49
CA TRP A 58 -15.21 0.65 -8.19
C TRP A 58 -16.09 1.76 -8.76
N ARG A 59 -16.42 2.77 -7.94
CA ARG A 59 -17.17 3.95 -8.38
C ARG A 59 -16.46 4.72 -9.49
N ALA A 60 -15.14 4.82 -9.41
CA ALA A 60 -14.35 5.50 -10.44
C ALA A 60 -14.26 4.73 -11.75
N ALA A 61 -14.29 3.39 -11.73
CA ALA A 61 -14.25 2.56 -12.92
C ALA A 61 -15.57 2.61 -13.71
N GLY A 62 -16.70 2.76 -13.01
CA GLY A 62 -18.05 2.67 -13.55
C GLY A 62 -18.78 1.48 -12.92
N GLU A 63 -19.99 1.71 -12.38
CA GLU A 63 -20.75 0.70 -11.63
C GLU A 63 -21.33 -0.41 -12.51
N GLU A 64 -21.30 -0.23 -13.84
CA GLU A 64 -21.83 -1.17 -14.83
C GLU A 64 -20.86 -2.33 -15.15
N LEU A 65 -19.63 -2.30 -14.64
CA LEU A 65 -18.62 -3.33 -14.93
C LEU A 65 -18.79 -4.56 -14.04
N ASN A 66 -18.71 -5.76 -14.63
CA ASN A 66 -18.56 -6.99 -13.85
C ASN A 66 -17.15 -7.05 -13.20
N TRP A 67 -16.97 -7.84 -12.14
CA TRP A 67 -15.70 -7.98 -11.42
C TRP A 67 -14.51 -8.40 -12.29
N GLN A 68 -14.73 -9.25 -13.28
CA GLN A 68 -13.67 -9.64 -14.23
C GLN A 68 -13.24 -8.47 -15.11
N GLN A 69 -14.21 -7.68 -15.60
CA GLN A 69 -13.97 -6.47 -16.38
C GLN A 69 -13.26 -5.40 -15.54
N PHE A 70 -13.70 -5.20 -14.29
CA PHE A 70 -13.02 -4.32 -13.33
C PHE A 70 -11.57 -4.74 -13.11
N ARG A 71 -11.29 -6.04 -12.89
CA ARG A 71 -9.91 -6.54 -12.73
C ARG A 71 -9.07 -6.32 -13.99
N GLY A 72 -9.65 -6.50 -15.17
CA GLY A 72 -9.04 -6.19 -16.46
C GLY A 72 -8.66 -4.71 -16.57
N ALA A 73 -9.62 -3.80 -16.35
CA ALA A 73 -9.40 -2.36 -16.36
C ALA A 73 -8.39 -1.91 -15.28
N ALA A 74 -8.45 -2.50 -14.08
CA ALA A 74 -7.52 -2.24 -12.99
C ALA A 74 -6.08 -2.66 -13.32
N ARG A 75 -5.89 -3.76 -14.06
CA ARG A 75 -4.58 -4.21 -14.56
C ARG A 75 -4.09 -3.35 -15.72
N ALA A 76 -4.97 -3.00 -16.66
CA ALA A 76 -4.69 -2.09 -17.77
C ALA A 76 -4.22 -0.72 -17.26
N SER A 77 -4.92 -0.14 -16.28
CA SER A 77 -4.58 1.15 -15.66
C SER A 77 -3.17 1.21 -15.04
N ARG A 78 -2.59 0.06 -14.65
CA ARG A 78 -1.22 -0.03 -14.09
C ARG A 78 -0.17 -0.30 -15.15
N SER A 79 -0.49 -1.18 -16.09
CA SER A 79 0.45 -1.63 -17.12
C SER A 79 0.57 -0.62 -18.28
N GLY A 80 -0.47 0.17 -18.50
CA GLY A 80 -0.57 1.08 -19.64
C GLY A 80 -0.93 0.38 -20.96
N ARG A 81 -1.18 -0.93 -20.94
CA ARG A 81 -1.72 -1.67 -22.09
C ARG A 81 -3.22 -1.40 -22.19
N GLY A 82 -3.65 -0.80 -23.30
CA GLY A 82 -5.06 -0.58 -23.61
C GLY A 82 -5.75 -1.92 -23.86
N PRO A 83 -6.90 -2.20 -23.22
CA PRO A 83 -7.81 -3.26 -23.67
C PRO A 83 -8.37 -2.91 -25.06
N ASP A 84 -8.65 -3.93 -25.87
CA ASP A 84 -9.24 -3.75 -27.21
C ASP A 84 -10.68 -3.22 -27.12
N ASP A 85 -11.40 -3.56 -26.05
CA ASP A 85 -12.75 -3.04 -25.81
C ASP A 85 -12.71 -1.56 -25.35
N PRO A 86 -13.35 -0.64 -26.10
CA PRO A 86 -13.35 0.79 -25.79
C PRO A 86 -13.97 1.12 -24.42
N ARG A 87 -14.96 0.34 -23.96
CA ARG A 87 -15.60 0.55 -22.64
C ARG A 87 -14.62 0.25 -21.51
N LEU A 88 -13.89 -0.86 -21.63
CA LEU A 88 -12.86 -1.26 -20.67
C LEU A 88 -11.67 -0.28 -20.66
N ARG A 89 -11.36 0.28 -21.82
CA ARG A 89 -10.31 1.28 -21.97
C ARG A 89 -10.66 2.59 -21.29
N GLU A 90 -11.88 3.11 -21.46
CA GLU A 90 -12.34 4.28 -20.72
C GLU A 90 -12.31 4.05 -19.20
N ALA A 91 -12.80 2.90 -18.74
CA ALA A 91 -12.76 2.52 -17.33
C ALA A 91 -11.32 2.49 -16.79
N ALA A 92 -10.38 1.94 -17.56
CA ALA A 92 -8.96 1.92 -17.20
C ALA A 92 -8.36 3.33 -17.10
N ILE A 93 -8.76 4.25 -17.98
CA ILE A 93 -8.33 5.66 -17.92
C ILE A 93 -8.90 6.34 -16.68
N ARG A 94 -10.20 6.19 -16.39
CA ARG A 94 -10.84 6.78 -15.19
C ARG A 94 -10.19 6.25 -13.91
N LEU A 95 -9.93 4.95 -13.83
CA LEU A 95 -9.17 4.33 -12.74
C LEU A 95 -7.75 4.88 -12.62
N GLY A 96 -7.05 5.08 -13.73
CA GLY A 96 -5.72 5.66 -13.76
C GLY A 96 -5.70 7.10 -13.22
N VAL A 97 -6.65 7.93 -13.65
CA VAL A 97 -6.82 9.31 -13.16
C VAL A 97 -7.14 9.31 -11.67
N TYR A 98 -8.08 8.48 -11.23
CA TYR A 98 -8.45 8.35 -9.83
C TYR A 98 -7.26 7.98 -8.96
N ARG A 99 -6.47 6.98 -9.37
CA ARG A 99 -5.25 6.57 -8.65
C ARG A 99 -4.21 7.69 -8.59
N LEU A 100 -4.02 8.43 -9.69
CA LEU A 100 -3.09 9.57 -9.70
C LEU A 100 -3.55 10.68 -8.75
N ALA A 101 -4.85 10.96 -8.71
CA ALA A 101 -5.45 11.96 -7.83
C ALA A 101 -5.37 11.53 -6.36
N GLN A 102 -5.69 10.27 -6.05
CA GLN A 102 -5.57 9.70 -4.71
C GLN A 102 -4.11 9.72 -4.24
N HIS A 103 -3.17 9.34 -5.10
CA HIS A 103 -1.75 9.37 -4.81
C HIS A 103 -1.26 10.80 -4.53
N ARG A 104 -1.76 11.82 -5.26
CA ARG A 104 -1.45 13.23 -4.96
C ARG A 104 -1.96 13.65 -3.59
N ARG A 105 -3.20 13.28 -3.23
CA ARG A 105 -3.81 13.60 -1.93
C ARG A 105 -3.08 12.94 -0.76
N GLN A 106 -2.73 11.66 -0.92
CA GLN A 106 -2.08 10.88 0.13
C GLN A 106 -0.55 11.06 0.17
N ARG A 107 0.04 11.77 -0.80
CA ARG A 107 1.51 11.92 -0.89
C ARG A 107 2.12 12.54 0.36
N LYS A 108 1.56 13.65 0.83
CA LYS A 108 2.12 14.37 1.98
C LYS A 108 2.03 13.52 3.24
N SER A 109 0.86 12.94 3.54
CA SER A 109 0.68 12.12 4.72
C SER A 109 1.53 10.84 4.68
N ALA A 110 1.55 10.12 3.56
CA ALA A 110 2.35 8.90 3.42
C ALA A 110 3.85 9.16 3.56
N LEU A 111 4.37 10.25 2.98
CA LEU A 111 5.77 10.64 3.13
C LEU A 111 6.07 11.04 4.58
N ILE A 112 5.22 11.86 5.21
CA ILE A 112 5.42 12.26 6.61
C ILE A 112 5.45 11.03 7.51
N SER A 113 4.52 10.08 7.35
CA SER A 113 4.51 8.83 8.12
C SER A 113 5.72 7.94 7.85
N CYS A 114 6.19 7.82 6.60
CA CYS A 114 7.40 7.05 6.30
C CYS A 114 8.66 7.70 6.88
N TRP A 115 8.78 9.02 6.77
CA TRP A 115 9.94 9.76 7.29
C TRP A 115 9.95 9.79 8.82
N SER A 116 8.79 9.90 9.48
CA SER A 116 8.73 9.81 10.94
C SER A 116 9.09 8.39 11.42
N ALA A 117 8.59 7.35 10.75
CA ALA A 117 8.94 5.96 11.07
C ALA A 117 10.43 5.65 10.81
N ALA A 118 10.99 6.17 9.71
CA ALA A 118 12.41 6.06 9.41
C ALA A 118 13.26 6.81 10.45
N GLY A 119 12.89 8.05 10.81
CA GLY A 119 13.58 8.83 11.83
C GLY A 119 13.57 8.16 13.20
N PHE A 120 12.43 7.60 13.61
CA PHE A 120 12.31 6.83 14.85
C PHE A 120 13.17 5.55 14.80
N SER A 121 13.21 4.87 13.65
CA SER A 121 14.07 3.70 13.44
C SER A 121 15.56 4.04 13.52
N VAL A 122 15.98 5.18 12.94
CA VAL A 122 17.36 5.66 13.05
C VAL A 122 17.72 6.01 14.49
N LEU A 123 16.82 6.68 15.23
CA LEU A 123 17.03 6.98 16.65
C LEU A 123 17.20 5.68 17.47
N ALA A 124 16.36 4.67 17.23
CA ALA A 124 16.49 3.37 17.85
C ALA A 124 17.82 2.67 17.48
N ALA A 125 18.29 2.84 16.24
CA ALA A 125 19.57 2.28 15.80
C ALA A 125 20.76 2.89 16.55
N VAL A 126 20.75 4.22 16.76
CA VAL A 126 21.79 4.93 17.53
C VAL A 126 21.82 4.47 18.99
N LEU A 127 20.68 4.07 19.55
CA LEU A 127 20.56 3.54 20.91
C LEU A 127 21.01 2.07 21.05
N GLY A 128 21.72 1.52 20.05
CA GLY A 128 22.33 0.19 20.10
C GLY A 128 21.55 -0.93 19.41
N ASN A 129 20.46 -0.60 18.71
CA ASN A 129 19.64 -1.58 18.01
C ASN A 129 20.00 -1.68 16.51
N GLY A 130 20.99 -2.51 16.18
CA GLY A 130 21.47 -2.67 14.80
C GLY A 130 20.39 -3.09 13.79
N LEU A 131 19.33 -3.79 14.21
CA LEU A 131 18.22 -4.18 13.34
C LEU A 131 17.28 -3.02 12.99
N ALA A 132 17.32 -1.92 13.73
CA ALA A 132 16.57 -0.71 13.39
C ALA A 132 17.15 0.02 12.16
N VAL A 133 18.38 -0.30 11.75
CA VAL A 133 18.92 0.10 10.43
C VAL A 133 18.16 -0.57 9.30
N LEU A 134 17.80 -1.86 9.43
CA LEU A 134 17.01 -2.57 8.42
C LEU A 134 15.61 -1.99 8.29
N SER A 135 14.96 -1.62 9.41
CA SER A 135 13.66 -0.97 9.36
C SER A 135 13.75 0.42 8.74
N ALA A 136 14.78 1.20 9.05
CA ALA A 136 15.02 2.50 8.41
C ALA A 136 15.20 2.35 6.90
N VAL A 137 16.05 1.42 6.45
CA VAL A 137 16.25 1.11 5.02
C VAL A 137 14.94 0.68 4.36
N TRP A 138 14.13 -0.14 5.03
CA TRP A 138 12.83 -0.58 4.54
C TRP A 138 11.86 0.60 4.35
N PHE A 139 11.73 1.48 5.34
CA PHE A 139 10.87 2.67 5.24
C PHE A 139 11.35 3.66 4.17
N THR A 140 12.66 3.85 4.05
CA THR A 140 13.24 4.65 2.95
C THR A 140 12.94 4.03 1.59
N GLY A 141 13.07 2.71 1.46
CA GLY A 141 12.70 1.97 0.25
C GLY A 141 11.23 2.13 -0.11
N LEU A 142 10.32 2.04 0.87
CA LEU A 142 8.90 2.31 0.66
C LEU A 142 8.63 3.74 0.20
N ALA A 143 9.31 4.73 0.79
CA ALA A 143 9.17 6.12 0.37
C ALA A 143 9.64 6.33 -1.08
N ILE A 144 10.77 5.73 -1.47
CA ILE A 144 11.30 5.77 -2.84
C ILE A 144 10.34 5.07 -3.81
N MET A 145 9.86 3.87 -3.46
CA MET A 145 8.91 3.12 -4.28
C MET A 145 7.62 3.92 -4.50
N PHE A 146 7.12 4.56 -3.44
CA PHE A 146 5.93 5.42 -3.50
C PHE A 146 6.15 6.65 -4.41
N LEU A 147 7.34 7.26 -4.37
CA LEU A 147 7.68 8.34 -5.31
C LEU A 147 7.75 7.83 -6.76
N HIS A 148 8.27 6.62 -6.97
CA HIS A 148 8.40 6.01 -8.30
C HIS A 148 7.04 5.61 -8.88
N GLU A 149 6.12 5.09 -8.06
CA GLU A 149 4.77 4.65 -8.43
C GLU A 149 4.01 5.77 -9.18
N ARG A 150 4.14 7.03 -8.72
CA ARG A 150 3.55 8.20 -9.41
C ARG A 150 4.03 8.32 -10.86
N THR A 151 5.34 8.20 -11.08
CA THR A 151 5.91 8.34 -12.42
C THR A 151 5.48 7.19 -13.33
N ARG A 152 5.41 5.97 -12.78
CA ARG A 152 4.94 4.78 -13.48
C ARG A 152 3.47 4.90 -13.88
N LEU A 153 2.61 5.33 -12.96
CA LEU A 153 1.18 5.56 -13.22
C LEU A 153 0.95 6.67 -14.25
N GLY A 154 1.74 7.75 -14.18
CA GLY A 154 1.69 8.83 -15.18
C GLY A 154 2.04 8.34 -16.59
N LYS A 155 3.12 7.57 -16.72
CA LYS A 155 3.52 6.96 -18.01
C LYS A 155 2.47 5.97 -18.52
N ALA A 156 1.91 5.13 -17.65
CA ALA A 156 0.86 4.18 -18.01
C ALA A 156 -0.40 4.90 -18.53
N LEU A 157 -0.79 6.00 -17.90
CA LEU A 157 -1.96 6.79 -18.31
C LEU A 157 -1.74 7.50 -19.64
N LEU A 158 -0.53 8.03 -19.89
CA LEU A 158 -0.18 8.60 -21.19
C LEU A 158 -0.26 7.55 -22.30
N ARG A 159 0.24 6.33 -22.06
CA ARG A 159 0.15 5.22 -23.02
C ARG A 159 -1.29 4.83 -23.33
N LEU A 160 -2.15 4.76 -22.30
CA LEU A 160 -3.57 4.46 -22.48
C LEU A 160 -4.33 5.52 -23.27
N ARG A 161 -3.94 6.79 -23.15
CA ARG A 161 -4.51 7.90 -23.92
C ARG A 161 -3.98 8.00 -25.34
N ALA A 162 -2.72 7.59 -25.56
CA ALA A 162 -2.05 7.69 -26.85
C ALA A 162 -2.34 6.53 -27.82
N ALA A 163 -2.88 5.40 -27.35
CA ALA A 163 -3.24 4.31 -28.25
C ALA A 163 -4.35 4.79 -29.24
N PRO A 164 -4.28 4.47 -30.53
CA PRO A 164 -5.34 4.82 -31.48
C PRO A 164 -6.65 4.10 -31.13
N ASN A 165 -7.79 4.70 -31.48
CA ASN A 165 -9.08 4.00 -31.50
C ASN A 165 -9.15 3.27 -32.84
N GLU A 166 -8.61 2.05 -32.89
CA GLU A 166 -8.79 1.16 -34.05
C GLU A 166 -10.15 0.45 -33.96
#